data_AF-A0A8J3W9T9-F1
#
_entry.id   AF-A0A8J3W9T9-F1
#
_cell.length_a   1.000
_cell.length_b   1.000
_cell.length_c   1.000
_cell.angle_alpha   90.00
_cell.angle_beta   90.00
_cell.angle_gamma   90.00
#
_symmetry.space_group_name_H-M   'P 1'
#
loop_
_entity.id
_entity.type
_entity.pdbx_description
1 polymer ?
#
loop_
_entity_poly.entity_id
_entity_poly.type
_entity_poly.pdbx_seq_one_letter_code
_entity_poly.pdbx_strand_id
1 'polypeptide(L)'
;MTAQFAQPGAEGFSLPGRPVPFFLESGEGERAHLFDSLVTVLLSKDETEGQFGVFTLAAPRGEAIPTHAHADVHEIFFVLGGRARVWIQDAGGERLERLLEPGDFGYVPAGLPHTFRVEADDTRILGVCTGGFERFFAAAGTRTDSFALPDPPYAPSPERLTAAGRAFRNEFRFDLRLDR
;
A
#
# COMPACT_ATOMS: atom_id res chain seq x y z
N MET A 1 19.11 13.75 22.83
CA MET A 1 17.65 13.92 22.63
C MET A 1 17.11 12.55 22.27
N THR A 2 16.65 11.79 23.26
CA THR A 2 16.24 10.39 23.09
C THR A 2 14.95 10.37 22.27
N ALA A 3 15.02 9.90 21.03
CA ALA A 3 13.83 9.57 20.26
C ALA A 3 13.03 8.53 21.07
N GLN A 4 11.80 8.88 21.41
CA GLN A 4 10.87 7.99 22.10
C GLN A 4 10.42 6.94 21.09
N PHE A 5 10.61 5.65 21.38
CA PHE A 5 9.90 4.60 20.67
C PHE A 5 8.40 4.88 20.78
N ALA A 6 7.66 4.72 19.67
CA ALA A 6 6.21 4.64 19.76
C ALA A 6 5.92 3.52 20.77
N GLN A 7 5.21 3.82 21.86
CA GLN A 7 5.03 2.85 22.94
C GLN A 7 4.11 1.72 22.44
N PRO A 8 4.62 0.49 22.25
CA PRO A 8 3.75 -0.65 21.97
C PRO A 8 2.96 -0.93 23.25
N GLY A 9 1.63 -0.86 23.20
CA GLY A 9 0.77 -1.24 24.34
C GLY A 9 -0.32 -0.26 24.77
N ALA A 10 -0.57 0.84 24.06
CA ALA A 10 -1.94 1.33 23.96
C ALA A 10 -2.67 0.40 22.98
N GLU A 11 -3.93 0.03 23.25
CA GLU A 11 -4.70 -0.82 22.34
C GLU A 11 -4.59 -0.29 20.89
N GLY A 12 -4.04 -1.12 19.99
CA GLY A 12 -3.75 -0.75 18.59
C GLY A 12 -2.41 -0.03 18.40
N PHE A 13 -1.56 -0.60 17.54
CA PHE A 13 -0.32 0.05 17.08
C PHE A 13 -0.67 1.33 16.31
N SER A 14 -0.60 2.47 16.99
CA SER A 14 -0.93 3.79 16.45
C SER A 14 0.33 4.62 16.27
N LEU A 15 0.42 5.31 15.13
CA LEU A 15 1.49 6.27 14.87
C LEU A 15 1.31 7.54 15.71
N PRO A 16 2.37 8.36 15.92
CA PRO A 16 2.31 9.52 16.81
C PRO A 16 1.26 10.59 16.47
N GLY A 17 0.75 10.63 15.24
CA GLY A 17 -0.23 11.59 14.75
C GLY A 17 0.32 13.00 14.56
N ARG A 18 1.65 13.17 14.56
CA ARG A 18 2.33 14.46 14.41
C ARG A 18 3.83 14.29 14.09
N PRO A 19 4.52 15.32 13.57
CA PRO A 19 5.95 15.27 13.24
C PRO A 19 6.85 15.23 14.49
N VAL A 20 7.09 14.03 15.01
CA VAL A 20 8.03 13.78 16.11
C VAL A 20 8.90 12.56 15.79
N PRO A 21 10.14 12.47 16.29
CA PRO A 21 10.99 11.30 16.03
C PRO A 21 10.51 10.07 16.80
N PHE A 22 10.47 8.92 16.12
CA PHE A 22 10.19 7.61 16.71
C PHE A 22 10.93 6.50 15.95
N PHE A 23 10.97 5.31 16.54
CA PHE A 23 11.46 4.08 15.90
C PHE A 23 10.35 3.03 15.92
N LEU A 24 10.37 2.15 14.92
CA LEU A 24 9.54 0.96 14.80
C LEU A 24 10.43 -0.26 14.59
N GLU A 25 10.16 -1.34 15.30
CA GLU A 25 10.73 -2.65 14.99
C GLU A 25 10.08 -3.25 13.73
N SER A 26 10.68 -4.32 13.20
CA SER A 26 10.15 -4.99 12.01
C SER A 26 8.72 -5.49 12.24
N GLY A 27 7.78 -5.04 11.40
CA GLY A 27 6.36 -5.38 11.51
C GLY A 27 5.55 -4.45 12.42
N GLU A 28 6.19 -3.54 13.17
CA GLU A 28 5.46 -2.50 13.89
C GLU A 28 4.96 -1.39 12.94
N GLY A 29 3.89 -0.71 13.37
CA GLY A 29 3.13 0.25 12.56
C GLY A 29 1.64 -0.09 12.53
N GLU A 30 0.83 0.77 11.91
CA GLU A 30 -0.61 0.51 11.76
C GLU A 30 -0.83 -0.59 10.72
N ARG A 31 -1.45 -1.70 11.12
CA ARG A 31 -1.63 -2.87 10.25
C ARG A 31 -3.06 -3.06 9.76
N ALA A 32 -3.17 -3.48 8.51
CA ALA A 32 -4.44 -3.83 7.90
C ALA A 32 -4.31 -5.04 6.98
N HIS A 33 -5.37 -5.84 6.94
CA HIS A 33 -5.57 -6.89 5.95
C HIS A 33 -6.49 -6.39 4.84
N LEU A 34 -6.07 -6.56 3.58
CA LEU A 34 -6.89 -6.32 2.41
C LEU A 34 -6.58 -7.40 1.37
N PHE A 35 -7.61 -8.14 0.94
CA PHE A 35 -7.44 -9.36 0.16
C PHE A 35 -6.50 -10.35 0.87
N ASP A 36 -5.47 -10.80 0.19
CA ASP A 36 -4.41 -11.71 0.68
C ASP A 36 -3.21 -10.95 1.28
N SER A 37 -3.29 -9.63 1.36
CA SER A 37 -2.16 -8.78 1.72
C SER A 37 -2.22 -8.32 3.18
N LEU A 38 -1.06 -8.29 3.83
CA LEU A 38 -0.81 -7.54 5.05
C LEU A 38 -0.10 -6.23 4.70
N VAL A 39 -0.71 -5.11 5.03
CA VAL A 39 -0.10 -3.78 4.87
C VAL A 39 0.22 -3.20 6.24
N THR A 40 1.41 -2.62 6.39
CA THR A 40 1.88 -1.96 7.60
C THR A 40 2.26 -0.52 7.28
N VAL A 41 1.48 0.45 7.76
CA VAL A 41 1.79 1.88 7.60
C VAL A 41 2.84 2.28 8.64
N LEU A 42 3.94 2.83 8.13
CA LEU A 42 5.10 3.28 8.91
C LEU A 42 5.07 4.79 9.14
N LEU A 43 4.56 5.55 8.17
CA LEU A 43 4.32 6.98 8.24
C LEU A 43 3.02 7.30 7.51
N SER A 44 2.17 8.14 8.11
CA SER A 44 1.01 8.71 7.45
C SER A 44 1.25 10.19 7.14
N LYS A 45 0.29 10.84 6.46
CA LYS A 45 0.28 12.30 6.31
C LYS A 45 0.45 13.07 7.63
N ASP A 46 0.03 12.51 8.77
CA ASP A 46 0.03 13.22 10.04
C ASP A 46 1.47 13.42 10.55
N GLU A 47 2.34 12.42 10.32
CA GLU A 47 3.76 12.47 10.68
C GLU A 47 4.58 13.33 9.72
N THR A 48 4.10 13.55 8.49
CA THR A 48 4.86 14.20 7.40
C THR A 48 4.26 15.54 6.96
N GLU A 49 3.32 16.08 7.72
CA GLU A 49 2.60 17.33 7.39
C GLU A 49 1.97 17.29 5.99
N GLY A 50 1.49 16.12 5.56
CA GLY A 50 0.86 15.91 4.27
C GLY A 50 1.80 15.61 3.11
N GLN A 51 3.11 15.61 3.31
CA GLN A 51 4.07 15.47 2.20
C GLN A 51 4.08 14.06 1.60
N PHE A 52 4.22 13.03 2.44
CA PHE A 52 4.32 11.65 1.97
C PHE A 52 3.84 10.63 2.99
N GLY A 53 3.48 9.46 2.50
CA GLY A 53 3.17 8.27 3.26
C GLY A 53 4.20 7.18 3.01
N VAL A 54 4.41 6.31 3.98
CA VAL A 54 5.29 5.14 3.84
C VAL A 54 4.61 3.93 4.44
N PHE A 55 4.58 2.83 3.69
CA PHE A 55 4.04 1.56 4.16
C PHE A 55 4.85 0.38 3.59
N THR A 56 4.75 -0.77 4.25
CA THR A 56 5.17 -2.04 3.64
C THR A 56 3.96 -2.87 3.28
N LEU A 57 4.05 -3.61 2.17
CA LEU A 57 3.06 -4.58 1.75
C LEU A 57 3.72 -5.95 1.68
N ALA A 58 3.06 -6.94 2.25
CA ALA A 58 3.40 -8.35 2.14
C ALA A 58 2.19 -9.11 1.60
N ALA A 59 2.40 -9.98 0.62
CA ALA A 59 1.34 -10.80 0.04
C ALA A 59 1.94 -12.08 -0.55
N PRO A 60 1.16 -13.17 -0.63
CA PRO A 60 1.59 -14.38 -1.32
C PRO A 60 1.53 -14.18 -2.84
N ARG A 61 1.98 -15.17 -3.61
CA ARG A 61 1.70 -15.20 -5.04
C ARG A 61 0.18 -15.22 -5.25
N GLY A 62 -0.32 -14.34 -6.11
CA GLY A 62 -1.75 -14.17 -6.30
C GLY A 62 -2.14 -13.56 -7.65
N GLU A 63 -3.38 -13.13 -7.73
CA GLU A 63 -3.93 -12.42 -8.88
C GLU A 63 -3.49 -10.95 -8.89
N ALA A 64 -3.57 -10.30 -10.06
CA ALA A 64 -3.36 -8.86 -10.13
C ALA A 64 -4.47 -8.12 -9.38
N ILE A 65 -4.11 -7.04 -8.66
CA ILE A 65 -5.11 -6.19 -8.03
C ILE A 65 -5.94 -5.45 -9.10
N PRO A 66 -7.17 -4.99 -8.79
CA PRO A 66 -7.94 -4.22 -9.75
C PRO A 66 -7.16 -3.02 -10.28
N THR A 67 -7.21 -2.79 -11.60
CA THR A 67 -6.66 -1.58 -12.20
C THR A 67 -7.28 -0.35 -11.54
N HIS A 68 -6.45 0.61 -11.17
CA HIS A 68 -6.88 1.84 -10.53
C HIS A 68 -5.97 3.00 -10.90
N ALA A 69 -6.40 4.21 -10.58
CA ALA A 69 -5.62 5.42 -10.71
C ALA A 69 -5.86 6.32 -9.49
N HIS A 70 -4.90 7.15 -9.17
CA HIS A 70 -5.06 8.19 -8.15
C HIS A 70 -5.08 9.56 -8.80
N ALA A 71 -6.01 10.44 -8.43
CA ALA A 71 -6.11 11.76 -9.07
C ALA A 71 -4.88 12.65 -8.81
N ASP A 72 -4.33 12.57 -7.60
CA ASP A 72 -3.29 13.46 -7.05
C ASP A 72 -2.24 12.71 -6.21
N VAL A 73 -2.26 11.38 -6.21
CA VAL A 73 -1.31 10.56 -5.46
C VAL A 73 -0.28 9.98 -6.41
N HIS A 74 0.97 10.33 -6.16
CA HIS A 74 2.13 9.64 -6.72
C HIS A 74 2.38 8.37 -5.92
N GLU A 75 2.73 7.26 -6.56
CA GLU A 75 3.01 5.99 -5.88
C GLU A 75 4.35 5.40 -6.33
N ILE A 76 5.08 4.83 -5.38
CA ILE A 76 6.36 4.17 -5.57
C ILE A 76 6.26 2.73 -5.09
N PHE A 77 6.88 1.84 -5.85
CA PHE A 77 7.10 0.44 -5.52
C PHE A 77 8.60 0.22 -5.39
N PHE A 78 9.06 -0.24 -4.23
CA PHE A 78 10.44 -0.69 -4.07
C PHE A 78 10.44 -2.10 -3.50
N VAL A 79 10.91 -3.08 -4.26
CA VAL A 79 10.83 -4.49 -3.85
C VAL A 79 11.95 -4.80 -2.86
N LEU A 80 11.56 -5.26 -1.67
CA LEU A 80 12.47 -5.64 -0.59
C LEU A 80 12.83 -7.13 -0.63
N GLY A 81 11.90 -7.96 -1.09
CA GLY A 81 12.03 -9.42 -1.20
C GLY A 81 10.95 -9.99 -2.11
N GLY A 82 11.12 -11.23 -2.58
CA GLY A 82 10.24 -11.83 -3.59
C GLY A 82 10.28 -11.07 -4.92
N ARG A 83 9.12 -10.91 -5.58
CA ARG A 83 9.01 -10.18 -6.86
C ARG A 83 7.57 -9.79 -7.18
N ALA A 84 7.41 -8.63 -7.82
CA ALA A 84 6.10 -8.11 -8.22
C ALA A 84 6.15 -7.60 -9.66
N ARG A 85 5.14 -7.93 -10.45
CA ARG A 85 4.96 -7.41 -11.80
C ARG A 85 4.05 -6.20 -11.76
N VAL A 86 4.47 -5.11 -12.37
CA VAL A 86 3.75 -3.83 -12.41
C VAL A 86 3.41 -3.48 -13.85
N TRP A 87 2.17 -3.05 -14.09
CA TRP A 87 1.71 -2.52 -15.36
C TRP A 87 1.19 -1.10 -15.17
N ILE A 88 1.54 -0.22 -16.11
CA ILE A 88 1.15 1.19 -16.09
C ILE A 88 0.68 1.55 -17.50
N GLN A 89 -0.44 2.25 -17.63
CA GLN A 89 -0.77 2.97 -18.85
C GLN A 89 -0.24 4.40 -18.74
N ASP A 90 0.63 4.78 -19.67
CA ASP A 90 1.20 6.12 -19.70
C ASP A 90 0.21 7.18 -20.23
N ALA A 91 0.63 8.45 -20.23
CA ALA A 91 -0.21 9.56 -20.69
C ALA A 91 -0.55 9.49 -22.19
N GLY A 92 0.22 8.75 -22.99
CA GLY A 92 -0.04 8.49 -24.41
C GLY A 92 -0.97 7.29 -24.64
N GLY A 93 -1.33 6.57 -23.58
CA GLY A 93 -2.13 5.34 -23.64
C GLY A 93 -1.30 4.07 -23.90
N GLU A 94 0.04 4.18 -23.97
CA GLU A 94 0.92 3.03 -24.11
C GLU A 94 0.97 2.25 -22.80
N ARG A 95 0.93 0.92 -22.90
CA ARG A 95 1.07 0.03 -21.75
C ARG A 95 2.53 -0.32 -21.53
N LEU A 96 3.04 0.06 -20.37
CA LEU A 96 4.33 -0.33 -19.85
C LEU A 96 4.18 -1.49 -18.87
N GLU A 97 5.12 -2.41 -18.86
CA GLU A 97 5.15 -3.57 -17.95
C GLU A 97 6.58 -3.88 -17.52
N ARG A 98 6.80 -4.14 -16.22
CA ARG A 98 8.06 -4.72 -15.72
C ARG A 98 7.81 -5.71 -14.59
N LEU A 99 8.60 -6.78 -14.57
CA LEU A 99 8.80 -7.59 -13.36
C LEU A 99 9.88 -6.90 -12.53
N LEU A 100 9.56 -6.56 -11.29
CA LEU A 100 10.46 -5.96 -10.33
C LEU A 100 10.97 -7.04 -9.37
N GLU A 101 12.29 -7.14 -9.25
CA GLU A 101 13.03 -8.03 -8.35
C GLU A 101 13.58 -7.24 -7.14
N PRO A 102 14.13 -7.88 -6.09
CA PRO A 102 14.60 -7.17 -4.92
C PRO A 102 15.66 -6.11 -5.24
N GLY A 103 15.41 -4.87 -4.82
CA GLY A 103 16.22 -3.70 -5.16
C GLY A 103 15.70 -2.88 -6.34
N ASP A 104 14.76 -3.42 -7.12
CA ASP A 104 14.13 -2.69 -8.22
C ASP A 104 13.11 -1.67 -7.74
N PHE A 105 12.96 -0.62 -8.55
CA PHE A 105 12.13 0.55 -8.28
C PHE A 105 11.11 0.75 -9.41
N GLY A 106 9.86 0.99 -9.02
CA GLY A 106 8.78 1.43 -9.90
C GLY A 106 8.19 2.74 -9.39
N TYR A 107 7.78 3.61 -10.31
CA TYR A 107 7.13 4.88 -9.98
C TYR A 107 5.94 5.10 -10.90
N VAL A 108 4.81 5.45 -10.29
CA VAL A 108 3.58 5.80 -10.96
C VAL A 108 3.24 7.26 -10.65
N PRO A 109 3.37 8.17 -11.63
CA PRO A 109 2.83 9.51 -11.52
C PRO A 109 1.32 9.51 -11.24
N ALA A 110 0.86 10.52 -10.50
CA ALA A 110 -0.57 10.77 -10.32
C ALA A 110 -1.31 10.84 -11.66
N GLY A 111 -2.52 10.31 -11.68
CA GLY A 111 -3.43 10.27 -12.82
C GLY A 111 -3.29 9.03 -13.71
N LEU A 112 -2.20 8.26 -13.60
CA LEU A 112 -1.94 7.15 -14.50
C LEU A 112 -2.56 5.83 -14.00
N PRO A 113 -3.38 5.14 -14.82
CA PRO A 113 -3.90 3.83 -14.48
C PRO A 113 -2.77 2.80 -14.35
N HIS A 114 -2.84 2.00 -13.30
CA HIS A 114 -1.84 0.97 -13.04
C HIS A 114 -2.45 -0.21 -12.26
N THR A 115 -1.71 -1.31 -12.24
CA THR A 115 -1.97 -2.50 -11.42
C THR A 115 -0.65 -3.20 -11.14
N PHE A 116 -0.63 -4.08 -10.13
CA PHE A 116 0.46 -5.00 -9.90
C PHE A 116 -0.04 -6.39 -9.51
N ARG A 117 0.84 -7.37 -9.65
CA ARG A 117 0.65 -8.76 -9.23
C ARG A 117 1.89 -9.25 -8.51
N VAL A 118 1.69 -9.91 -7.38
CA VAL A 118 2.79 -10.61 -6.68
C VAL A 118 3.06 -11.97 -7.34
N GLU A 119 4.33 -12.25 -7.66
CA GLU A 119 4.73 -13.47 -8.40
C GLU A 119 5.57 -14.46 -7.56
N ALA A 120 5.75 -14.20 -6.25
CA ALA A 120 6.44 -15.06 -5.27
C ALA A 120 5.84 -14.91 -3.85
N ASP A 121 5.82 -15.99 -3.06
CA ASP A 121 5.10 -16.04 -1.77
C ASP A 121 5.74 -15.23 -0.64
N ASP A 122 7.03 -14.94 -0.74
CA ASP A 122 7.81 -14.17 0.22
C ASP A 122 7.93 -12.68 -0.15
N THR A 123 7.04 -12.19 -1.03
CA THR A 123 7.14 -10.83 -1.56
C THR A 123 6.87 -9.77 -0.50
N ARG A 124 7.78 -8.80 -0.44
CA ARG A 124 7.72 -7.62 0.42
C ARG A 124 8.02 -6.39 -0.42
N ILE A 125 7.17 -5.38 -0.35
CA ILE A 125 7.31 -4.11 -1.09
C ILE A 125 7.30 -2.97 -0.07
N LEU A 126 8.20 -2.01 -0.22
CA LEU A 126 8.09 -0.69 0.39
C LEU A 126 7.32 0.22 -0.57
N GLY A 127 6.15 0.66 -0.12
CA GLY A 127 5.32 1.65 -0.80
C GLY A 127 5.61 3.05 -0.23
N VAL A 128 5.77 4.02 -1.12
CA VAL A 128 5.81 5.44 -0.76
C VAL A 128 4.82 6.19 -1.63
N CYS A 129 4.05 7.10 -1.04
CA CYS A 129 3.02 7.82 -1.79
C CYS A 129 2.87 9.27 -1.34
N THR A 130 2.14 10.09 -2.12
CA THR A 130 1.68 11.40 -1.63
C THR A 130 0.84 11.21 -0.36
N GLY A 131 1.14 11.99 0.68
CA GLY A 131 0.53 11.83 2.00
C GLY A 131 -1.00 11.83 1.96
N GLY A 132 -1.61 10.88 2.67
CA GLY A 132 -3.05 10.75 2.89
C GLY A 132 -3.69 9.58 2.16
N PHE A 133 -2.92 8.76 1.43
CA PHE A 133 -3.41 7.52 0.83
C PHE A 133 -3.25 6.33 1.77
N GLU A 134 -2.20 6.31 2.59
CA GLU A 134 -1.70 5.16 3.38
C GLU A 134 -2.76 4.40 4.19
N ARG A 135 -3.80 5.07 4.69
CA ARG A 135 -4.87 4.44 5.48
C ARG A 135 -6.02 3.89 4.62
N PHE A 136 -5.91 3.94 3.29
CA PHE A 136 -6.81 3.27 2.33
C PHE A 136 -6.97 1.79 2.66
N PHE A 137 -5.88 1.08 2.93
CA PHE A 137 -5.89 -0.36 3.18
C PHE A 137 -6.73 -0.73 4.41
N ALA A 138 -6.70 0.07 5.47
CA ALA A 138 -7.54 -0.13 6.66
C ALA A 138 -9.01 0.22 6.40
N ALA A 139 -9.28 1.23 5.56
CA ALA A 139 -10.63 1.64 5.22
C ALA A 139 -11.33 0.69 4.26
N ALA A 140 -10.61 0.21 3.23
CA ALA A 140 -11.08 -0.79 2.29
C ALA A 140 -11.08 -2.18 2.94
N GLY A 141 -10.03 -2.51 3.69
CA GLY A 141 -9.80 -3.80 4.33
C GLY A 141 -10.34 -3.86 5.76
N THR A 142 -9.57 -4.46 6.67
CA THR A 142 -9.80 -4.42 8.11
C THR A 142 -8.50 -4.16 8.87
N ARG A 143 -8.57 -3.41 9.98
CA ARG A 143 -7.44 -3.32 10.91
C ARG A 143 -7.15 -4.67 11.55
N THR A 144 -5.89 -4.92 11.88
CA THR A 144 -5.45 -6.15 12.51
C THR A 144 -4.26 -5.88 13.43
N ASP A 145 -4.16 -6.61 14.53
CA ASP A 145 -2.95 -6.64 15.36
C ASP A 145 -1.98 -7.76 14.93
N SER A 146 -2.42 -8.65 14.04
CA SER A 146 -1.62 -9.77 13.55
C SER A 146 -0.41 -9.31 12.73
N PHE A 147 0.68 -10.07 12.82
CA PHE A 147 1.87 -9.94 11.96
C PHE A 147 1.83 -10.92 10.77
N ALA A 148 0.82 -11.79 10.71
CA ALA A 148 0.65 -12.78 9.66
C ALA A 148 -0.23 -12.25 8.52
N LEU A 149 -0.08 -12.83 7.34
CA LEU A 149 -1.01 -12.67 6.23
C LEU A 149 -2.43 -13.12 6.65
N PRO A 150 -3.49 -12.57 6.05
CA PRO A 150 -4.86 -13.00 6.35
C PRO A 150 -5.10 -14.43 5.87
N ASP A 151 -5.56 -15.29 6.78
CA ASP A 151 -6.02 -16.64 6.48
C ASP A 151 -7.37 -16.89 7.19
N PRO A 152 -8.51 -16.91 6.47
CA PRO A 152 -8.64 -16.71 5.02
C PRO A 152 -8.41 -15.25 4.58
N PRO A 153 -8.20 -14.98 3.27
CA PRO A 153 -8.11 -13.63 2.72
C PRO A 153 -9.31 -12.73 3.09
N TYR A 154 -9.05 -11.45 3.36
CA TYR A 154 -10.10 -10.47 3.64
C TYR A 154 -10.71 -9.91 2.35
N ALA A 155 -11.90 -10.36 1.98
CA ALA A 155 -12.63 -9.81 0.84
C ALA A 155 -13.59 -8.68 1.29
N PRO A 156 -13.35 -7.41 0.92
CA PRO A 156 -14.27 -6.32 1.25
C PRO A 156 -15.54 -6.36 0.40
N SER A 157 -16.64 -5.80 0.94
CA SER A 157 -17.82 -5.57 0.12
C SER A 157 -17.52 -4.53 -0.97
N PRO A 158 -18.16 -4.61 -2.16
CA PRO A 158 -17.99 -3.60 -3.21
C PRO A 158 -18.29 -2.17 -2.74
N GLU A 159 -19.27 -2.01 -1.83
CA GLU A 159 -19.64 -0.74 -1.23
C GLU A 159 -18.51 -0.16 -0.36
N ARG A 160 -17.91 -0.97 0.51
CA ARG A 160 -16.76 -0.57 1.35
C ARG A 160 -15.57 -0.20 0.48
N LEU A 161 -15.25 -1.04 -0.52
CA LEU A 161 -14.13 -0.81 -1.42
C LEU A 161 -14.30 0.52 -2.19
N THR A 162 -15.51 0.78 -2.70
CA THR A 162 -15.85 2.03 -3.40
C THR A 162 -15.79 3.24 -2.48
N ALA A 163 -16.34 3.14 -1.27
CA ALA A 163 -16.32 4.22 -0.29
C ALA A 163 -14.89 4.58 0.13
N ALA A 164 -14.04 3.57 0.39
CA ALA A 164 -12.62 3.76 0.68
C ALA A 164 -11.89 4.39 -0.50
N GLY A 165 -12.17 3.94 -1.73
CA GLY A 165 -11.62 4.54 -2.94
C GLY A 165 -11.87 6.05 -3.03
N ARG A 166 -13.12 6.47 -2.80
CA ARG A 166 -13.47 7.90 -2.77
C ARG A 166 -12.78 8.67 -1.65
N ALA A 167 -12.73 8.10 -0.44
CA ALA A 167 -12.16 8.75 0.73
C ALA A 167 -10.63 8.92 0.64
N PHE A 168 -9.95 8.00 -0.06
CA PHE A 168 -8.49 7.93 -0.14
C PHE A 168 -7.94 8.16 -1.55
N ARG A 169 -8.70 8.83 -2.43
CA ARG A 169 -8.20 9.29 -3.74
C ARG A 169 -7.74 8.14 -4.63
N ASN A 170 -8.48 7.04 -4.62
CA ASN A 170 -8.25 5.83 -5.40
C ASN A 170 -9.49 5.48 -6.24
N GLU A 171 -9.36 5.61 -7.56
CA GLU A 171 -10.43 5.35 -8.51
C GLU A 171 -10.18 4.04 -9.26
N PHE A 172 -11.06 3.05 -9.07
CA PHE A 172 -10.98 1.78 -9.79
C PHE A 172 -11.45 1.92 -11.25
N ARG A 173 -10.70 1.32 -12.17
CA ARG A 173 -10.98 1.25 -13.61
C ARG A 173 -11.36 -0.18 -13.99
N PHE A 174 -12.56 -0.61 -13.61
CA PHE A 174 -13.00 -2.00 -13.82
C PHE A 174 -13.17 -2.37 -15.31
N ASP A 175 -13.33 -1.38 -16.17
CA ASP A 175 -13.39 -1.47 -17.63
C ASP A 175 -12.01 -1.64 -18.29
N LEU A 176 -10.92 -1.35 -17.57
CA LEU A 176 -9.55 -1.44 -18.06
C LEU A 176 -8.80 -2.61 -17.38
N ARG A 177 -8.28 -3.55 -18.18
CA ARG A 177 -7.45 -4.67 -17.70
C ARG A 177 -6.02 -4.51 -18.22
N LEU A 178 -5.13 -4.04 -17.36
CA LEU A 178 -3.72 -3.83 -17.70
C LEU A 178 -2.85 -5.08 -17.51
N ASP A 179 -3.40 -6.16 -16.99
CA ASP A 179 -2.69 -7.42 -16.70
C ASP A 179 -2.83 -8.47 -17.82
N ARG A 180 -3.58 -8.15 -18.88
CA ARG A 180 -3.93 -9.06 -19.99
C ARG A 180 -3.23 -8.74 -21.29
#